data_AF-A0A382FHS5-F1
#
_entry.id   AF-A0A382FHS5-F1
#
_cell.length_a   1.000
_cell.length_b   1.000
_cell.length_c   1.000
_cell.angle_alpha   90.00
_cell.angle_beta   90.00
_cell.angle_gamma   90.00
#
_symmetry.space_group_name_H-M   'P 1'
#
loop_
_entity.id
_entity.type
_entity.pdbx_description
1 polymer ?
#
loop_
_entity_poly.entity_id
_entity_poly.type
_entity_poly.pdbx_seq_one_letter_code
_entity_poly.pdbx_strand_id
1 'polypeptide(L)'
;MLPFLGRFPIHGQLGLLLVLIFWMLNWLLSGLLQGSDNPSLTSHVGFFPLWLGYSLTVDALVFCRKGHSMISRNYRAYMQLFLVSCPVWWLFELINWRTGNWFYQGRDSFSNLQYFLFASVSFSTVIPAVFGTAELSSTFSWIKRTQSGVKIASSQTLSIPMFVIGWCMLGLMLWKPKYYFPFVWISVHFIIEPINVWLGNETLLRHLEKGDWRPICALATGCLICGFFWEMWNFYSYPKWVYQIPFVGFF
;
A
#
# COMPACT_ATOMS: atom_id res chain seq x y z
N MET A 1 19.94 16.62 25.34
CA MET A 1 19.93 15.34 24.60
C MET A 1 18.64 14.60 24.98
N LEU A 2 17.68 14.48 24.07
CA LEU A 2 16.34 13.95 24.37
C LEU A 2 16.40 12.45 24.75
N PRO A 3 15.92 12.03 25.94
CA PRO A 3 15.99 10.65 26.45
C PRO A 3 15.30 9.57 25.59
N PHE A 4 14.54 9.98 24.58
CA PHE A 4 13.79 9.09 23.69
C PHE A 4 14.68 8.34 22.67
N LEU A 5 15.81 8.94 22.28
CA LEU A 5 16.65 8.37 21.21
C LEU A 5 17.44 7.13 21.64
N GLY A 6 17.69 6.94 22.94
CA GLY A 6 18.41 5.76 23.46
C GLY A 6 17.62 4.45 23.41
N ARG A 7 16.30 4.50 23.16
CA ARG A 7 15.41 3.32 23.08
C ARG A 7 14.82 3.06 21.69
N PHE A 8 15.09 3.92 20.71
CA PHE A 8 14.55 3.75 19.36
C PHE A 8 15.49 2.87 18.52
N PRO A 9 15.00 1.76 17.93
CA PRO A 9 15.85 0.86 17.14
C PRO A 9 16.63 1.56 16.04
N ILE A 10 17.86 1.10 15.77
CA ILE A 10 18.76 1.72 14.78
C ILE A 10 18.15 1.77 13.37
N HIS A 11 17.41 0.73 12.97
CA HIS A 11 16.72 0.71 11.69
C HIS A 11 15.63 1.80 11.61
N GLY A 12 14.99 2.12 12.73
CA GLY A 12 14.04 3.23 12.81
C GLY A 12 14.73 4.58 12.66
N GLN A 13 15.89 4.78 13.30
CA GLN A 13 16.68 6.01 13.15
C GLN A 13 17.12 6.22 11.69
N LEU A 14 17.59 5.15 11.03
CA LEU A 14 17.89 5.15 9.60
C LEU A 14 16.63 5.44 8.78
N GLY A 15 15.48 4.87 9.17
CA GLY A 15 14.20 5.11 8.53
C GLY A 15 13.79 6.58 8.57
N LEU A 16 13.89 7.22 9.73
CA LEU A 16 13.60 8.65 9.89
C LEU A 16 14.55 9.52 9.06
N LEU A 17 15.84 9.17 9.03
CA LEU A 17 16.83 9.87 8.23
C LEU A 17 16.49 9.77 6.73
N LEU A 18 16.14 8.58 6.24
CA LEU A 18 15.70 8.38 4.86
C LEU A 18 14.46 9.20 4.54
N VAL A 19 13.44 9.18 5.41
CA VAL A 19 12.21 9.98 5.20
C VAL A 19 12.56 11.46 5.13
N LEU A 20 13.35 11.99 6.07
CA LEU A 20 13.70 13.40 6.12
C LEU A 20 14.48 13.83 4.87
N ILE A 21 15.51 13.07 4.50
CA ILE A 21 16.34 13.38 3.33
C ILE A 21 15.50 13.31 2.05
N PHE A 22 14.83 12.18 1.80
CA PHE A 22 14.17 11.97 0.51
C PHE A 22 12.84 12.71 0.38
N TRP A 23 12.16 13.04 1.47
CA TRP A 23 11.04 13.97 1.42
C TRP A 23 11.54 15.36 1.03
N MET A 24 12.53 15.91 1.75
CA MET A 24 13.06 17.25 1.44
C MET A 24 13.60 17.31 0.01
N LEU A 25 14.39 16.31 -0.41
CA LEU A 25 14.89 16.24 -1.77
C LEU A 25 13.75 16.18 -2.78
N ASN A 26 12.79 15.28 -2.60
CA ASN A 26 11.70 15.11 -3.56
C ASN A 26 10.86 16.39 -3.70
N TRP A 27 10.56 17.09 -2.60
CA TRP A 27 9.75 18.31 -2.68
C TRP A 27 10.53 19.54 -3.12
N LEU A 28 11.75 19.75 -2.61
CA LEU A 28 12.57 20.91 -2.97
C LEU A 28 13.06 20.83 -4.41
N LEU A 29 13.58 19.69 -4.85
CA LEU A 29 14.04 19.53 -6.24
C LEU A 29 12.86 19.56 -7.21
N SER A 30 11.75 18.89 -6.90
CA SER A 30 10.59 18.90 -7.81
C SER A 30 9.94 20.28 -7.87
N GLY A 31 9.90 21.04 -6.77
CA GLY A 31 9.41 22.42 -6.75
C GLY A 31 10.32 23.40 -7.52
N LEU A 32 11.64 23.22 -7.46
CA LEU A 32 12.61 24.01 -8.23
C LEU A 32 12.63 23.65 -9.72
N LEU A 33 12.25 22.42 -10.07
CA LEU A 33 12.22 21.91 -11.45
C LEU A 33 10.84 21.99 -12.11
N GLN A 34 9.78 22.40 -11.38
CA GLN A 34 8.47 22.73 -11.96
C GLN A 34 8.62 23.92 -12.91
N GLY A 35 8.88 23.64 -14.20
CA GLY A 35 9.15 24.62 -15.24
C GLY A 35 10.47 24.42 -16.01
N SER A 36 11.28 23.42 -15.64
CA SER A 36 12.49 23.03 -16.37
C SER A 36 12.20 21.90 -17.36
N ASP A 37 12.71 22.01 -18.59
CA ASP A 37 12.50 21.06 -19.70
C ASP A 37 13.03 19.64 -19.42
N ASN A 38 13.79 19.44 -18.33
CA ASN A 38 14.29 18.15 -17.87
C ASN A 38 13.98 17.93 -16.39
N PRO A 39 12.79 17.41 -16.06
CA PRO A 39 12.52 16.94 -14.71
C PRO A 39 13.36 15.68 -14.46
N SER A 40 14.50 15.90 -13.80
CA SER A 40 15.58 14.95 -13.56
C SER A 40 15.18 13.59 -12.94
N LEU A 41 16.02 12.56 -13.18
CA LEU A 41 15.98 11.23 -12.55
C LEU A 41 15.82 11.24 -11.01
N THR A 42 16.19 12.34 -10.35
CA THR A 42 16.27 12.49 -8.89
C THR A 42 14.94 12.22 -8.19
N SER A 43 13.82 12.57 -8.82
CA SER A 43 12.51 12.46 -8.20
C SER A 43 11.91 11.03 -8.29
N HIS A 44 12.33 10.22 -9.27
CA HIS A 44 12.03 8.77 -9.30
C HIS A 44 12.82 7.97 -8.28
N VAL A 45 14.11 8.28 -8.17
CA VAL A 45 15.02 7.55 -7.28
C VAL A 45 14.68 7.83 -5.82
N GLY A 46 14.05 8.98 -5.52
CA GLY A 46 13.68 9.36 -4.16
C GLY A 46 12.45 8.66 -3.59
N PHE A 47 11.57 8.09 -4.42
CA PHE A 47 10.31 7.51 -3.94
C PHE A 47 10.52 6.22 -3.13
N PHE A 48 11.34 5.30 -3.66
CA PHE A 48 11.67 4.06 -2.97
C PHE A 48 12.32 4.28 -1.60
N PRO A 49 13.43 5.02 -1.45
CA PRO A 49 14.06 5.20 -0.15
C PRO A 49 13.19 5.97 0.84
N LEU A 50 12.32 6.87 0.37
CA LEU A 50 11.31 7.52 1.21
C LEU A 50 10.35 6.51 1.85
N TRP A 51 9.74 5.63 1.03
CA TRP A 51 8.82 4.62 1.54
C TRP A 51 9.51 3.49 2.30
N LEU A 52 10.73 3.11 1.92
CA LEU A 52 11.57 2.23 2.72
C LEU A 52 11.82 2.84 4.09
N GLY A 53 12.15 4.12 4.14
CA GLY A 53 12.35 4.87 5.38
C GLY A 53 11.08 4.87 6.26
N TYR A 54 9.92 5.07 5.64
CA TYR A 54 8.63 4.95 6.32
C TYR A 54 8.42 3.55 6.90
N SER A 55 8.61 2.49 6.10
CA SER A 55 8.44 1.11 6.54
C SER A 55 9.36 0.74 7.72
N LEU A 56 10.63 1.18 7.69
CA LEU A 56 11.58 0.98 8.78
C LEU A 56 11.20 1.76 10.04
N THR A 57 10.74 3.01 9.88
CA THR A 57 10.28 3.85 10.99
C THR A 57 9.07 3.21 11.68
N VAL A 58 8.09 2.76 10.89
CA VAL A 58 6.88 2.13 11.42
C VAL A 58 7.19 0.81 12.10
N ASP A 59 8.06 -0.03 11.53
CA ASP A 59 8.50 -1.28 12.18
C ASP A 59 9.17 -1.01 13.54
N ALA A 60 10.03 0.01 13.62
CA ALA A 60 10.65 0.42 14.88
C ALA A 60 9.62 0.93 15.90
N LEU A 61 8.60 1.68 15.48
CA LEU A 61 7.50 2.12 16.34
C LEU A 61 6.69 0.92 16.87
N VAL A 62 6.44 -0.09 16.04
CA VAL A 62 5.82 -1.35 16.46
C VAL A 62 6.69 -2.04 17.51
N PHE A 63 7.99 -2.16 17.26
CA PHE A 63 8.94 -2.76 18.18
C PHE A 63 8.92 -2.05 19.55
N CYS A 64 8.95 -0.72 19.56
CA CYS A 64 8.87 0.06 20.81
C CYS A 64 7.56 -0.16 21.58
N ARG A 65 6.46 -0.48 20.91
CA ARG A 65 5.13 -0.61 21.53
C ARG A 65 4.78 -2.03 21.99
N LYS A 66 5.30 -3.06 21.32
CA LYS A 66 5.00 -4.47 21.59
C LYS A 66 6.21 -5.30 22.02
N GLY A 67 7.43 -4.76 21.92
CA GLY A 67 8.68 -5.48 22.17
C GLY A 67 9.15 -6.36 21.02
N HIS A 68 8.37 -6.46 19.93
CA HIS A 68 8.72 -7.17 18.71
C HIS A 68 8.01 -6.54 17.51
N SER A 69 8.52 -6.76 16.30
CA SER A 69 8.00 -6.23 15.02
C SER A 69 8.06 -7.29 13.92
N MET A 70 7.77 -6.97 12.66
CA MET A 70 7.92 -7.95 11.58
C MET A 70 9.39 -8.27 11.31
N ILE A 71 10.25 -7.26 11.32
CA ILE A 71 11.70 -7.43 11.14
C ILE A 71 12.27 -8.31 12.25
N SER A 72 11.93 -8.03 13.51
CA SER A 72 12.48 -8.76 14.65
C SER A 72 11.93 -10.19 14.76
N ARG A 73 10.71 -10.44 14.27
CA ARG A 73 10.08 -11.77 14.30
C ARG A 73 10.61 -12.66 13.17
N ASN A 74 10.66 -12.15 11.95
CA ASN A 74 11.15 -12.91 10.80
C ASN A 74 11.58 -11.96 9.67
N TYR A 75 12.86 -11.62 9.63
CA TYR A 75 13.41 -10.72 8.63
C TYR A 75 13.22 -11.24 7.18
N ARG A 76 13.27 -12.56 6.97
CA ARG A 76 13.11 -13.17 5.63
C ARG A 76 11.70 -12.99 5.12
N ALA A 77 10.70 -13.27 5.96
CA ALA A 77 9.29 -13.04 5.62
C ALA A 77 9.02 -11.56 5.37
N TYR A 78 9.63 -10.66 6.15
CA TYR A 78 9.52 -9.22 5.92
C TYR A 78 10.13 -8.80 4.56
N MET A 79 11.30 -9.32 4.17
CA MET A 79 11.88 -9.07 2.85
C MET A 79 11.04 -9.63 1.71
N GLN A 80 10.39 -10.78 1.91
CA GLN A 80 9.47 -11.34 0.92
C GLN A 80 8.26 -10.43 0.65
N LEU A 81 7.82 -9.61 1.62
CA LEU A 81 6.74 -8.64 1.38
C LEU A 81 7.12 -7.65 0.27
N PHE A 82 8.39 -7.22 0.20
CA PHE A 82 8.84 -6.32 -0.86
C PHE A 82 8.79 -7.00 -2.23
N LEU A 83 9.21 -8.27 -2.29
CA LEU A 83 9.20 -9.06 -3.52
C LEU A 83 7.77 -9.32 -4.03
N VAL A 84 6.82 -9.61 -3.13
CA VAL A 84 5.42 -9.86 -3.48
C VAL A 84 4.66 -8.57 -3.81
N SER A 85 5.04 -7.45 -3.20
CA SER A 85 4.39 -6.15 -3.44
C SER A 85 4.47 -5.70 -4.89
N CYS A 86 5.62 -5.91 -5.53
CA CYS A 86 5.85 -5.52 -6.92
C CYS A 86 4.86 -6.17 -7.92
N PRO A 87 4.75 -7.51 -8.04
CA PRO A 87 3.80 -8.14 -8.96
C PRO A 87 2.34 -7.86 -8.60
N VAL A 88 2.02 -7.67 -7.31
CA VAL A 88 0.67 -7.29 -6.88
C VAL A 88 0.30 -5.92 -7.44
N TRP A 89 1.19 -4.92 -7.38
CA TRP A 89 0.89 -3.62 -7.95
C TRP A 89 0.83 -3.64 -9.49
N TRP A 90 1.71 -4.42 -10.14
CA TRP A 90 1.66 -4.60 -11.59
C TRP A 90 0.34 -5.23 -12.08
N LEU A 91 -0.32 -6.06 -11.26
CA LEU A 91 -1.68 -6.53 -11.56
C LEU A 91 -2.67 -5.35 -11.64
N PHE A 92 -2.58 -4.39 -10.72
CA PHE A 92 -3.42 -3.19 -10.76
C PHE A 92 -3.07 -2.27 -11.94
N GLU A 93 -1.79 -2.15 -12.30
CA GLU A 93 -1.37 -1.43 -13.52
C GLU A 93 -1.91 -2.09 -14.80
N LEU A 94 -1.92 -3.42 -14.86
CA LEU A 94 -2.49 -4.17 -15.99
C LEU A 94 -4.00 -3.91 -16.12
N ILE A 95 -4.72 -3.88 -15.01
CA ILE A 95 -6.14 -3.50 -14.99
C ILE A 95 -6.27 -2.03 -15.42
N ASN A 96 -5.39 -1.17 -14.92
CA ASN A 96 -5.41 0.26 -15.21
C ASN A 96 -5.15 0.59 -16.68
N TRP A 97 -4.38 -0.21 -17.41
CA TRP A 97 -4.26 -0.06 -18.88
C TRP A 97 -5.60 -0.16 -19.59
N ARG A 98 -6.56 -0.90 -19.02
CA ARG A 98 -7.92 -0.99 -19.55
C ARG A 98 -8.84 0.10 -19.00
N THR A 99 -8.69 0.47 -17.72
CA THR A 99 -9.63 1.39 -17.05
C THR A 99 -9.26 2.86 -17.21
N GLY A 100 -7.96 3.19 -17.31
CA GLY A 100 -7.46 4.56 -17.38
C GLY A 100 -7.78 5.38 -16.15
N ASN A 101 -7.78 4.75 -14.97
CA ASN A 101 -8.16 5.39 -13.70
C ASN A 101 -7.06 6.31 -13.15
N TRP A 102 -5.81 6.07 -13.52
CA TRP A 102 -4.67 6.92 -13.16
C TRP A 102 -3.61 6.90 -14.24
N PHE A 103 -2.76 7.93 -14.25
CA PHE A 103 -1.57 8.00 -15.08
C PHE A 103 -0.43 8.68 -14.33
N TYR A 104 0.79 8.53 -14.83
CA TYR A 104 1.99 9.12 -14.26
C TYR A 104 2.46 10.28 -15.13
N GLN A 105 2.23 11.51 -14.65
CA GLN A 105 2.70 12.71 -15.35
C GLN A 105 4.23 12.74 -15.33
N GLY A 106 4.87 12.73 -16.50
CA GLY A 106 6.34 12.65 -16.64
C GLY A 106 6.89 11.27 -16.98
N ARG A 107 6.01 10.27 -17.17
CA ARG A 107 6.40 8.94 -17.65
C ARG A 107 7.10 9.00 -19.02
N ASP A 108 6.72 9.92 -19.90
CA ASP A 108 7.25 10.00 -21.26
C ASP A 108 8.72 10.47 -21.31
N SER A 109 9.26 10.96 -20.20
CA SER A 109 10.69 11.24 -20.04
C SER A 109 11.55 9.96 -19.91
N PHE A 110 10.93 8.77 -19.87
CA PHE A 110 11.61 7.49 -19.66
C PHE A 110 11.33 6.50 -20.78
N SER A 111 12.33 5.70 -21.12
CA SER A 111 12.08 4.49 -21.91
C SER A 111 11.21 3.51 -21.13
N ASN A 112 10.49 2.63 -21.84
CA ASN A 112 9.65 1.60 -21.22
C ASN A 112 10.43 0.72 -20.22
N LEU A 113 11.69 0.39 -20.52
CA LEU A 113 12.53 -0.42 -19.64
C LEU A 113 12.93 0.36 -18.38
N GLN A 114 13.35 1.62 -18.51
CA GLN A 114 13.69 2.45 -17.34
C GLN A 114 12.48 2.65 -16.43
N TYR A 115 11.32 3.00 -17.02
CA TYR A 115 10.08 3.13 -16.27
C TYR A 115 9.73 1.84 -15.54
N PHE A 116 9.76 0.69 -16.23
CA PHE A 116 9.47 -0.61 -15.64
C PHE A 116 10.37 -0.90 -14.42
N LEU A 117 11.67 -0.66 -14.54
CA LEU A 117 12.63 -0.90 -13.45
C LEU A 117 12.37 0.04 -12.25
N PHE A 118 12.26 1.36 -12.48
CA PHE A 118 12.02 2.32 -11.41
C PHE A 118 10.66 2.12 -10.74
N ALA A 119 9.61 1.91 -11.53
CA ALA A 119 8.26 1.64 -11.03
C ALA A 119 8.23 0.35 -10.21
N SER A 120 8.87 -0.74 -10.68
CA SER A 120 8.96 -2.00 -9.95
C SER A 120 9.60 -1.84 -8.56
N VAL A 121 10.67 -1.05 -8.48
CA VAL A 121 11.34 -0.76 -7.21
C VAL A 121 10.40 0.03 -6.29
N SER A 122 9.72 1.06 -6.79
CA SER A 122 8.73 1.82 -6.00
C SER A 122 7.54 0.96 -5.57
N PHE A 123 7.01 0.12 -6.44
CA PHE A 123 5.88 -0.77 -6.14
C PHE A 123 6.21 -1.83 -5.08
N SER A 124 7.50 -2.14 -4.90
CA SER A 124 7.94 -3.07 -3.87
C SER A 124 7.64 -2.59 -2.44
N THR A 125 7.37 -1.30 -2.21
CA THR A 125 7.21 -0.76 -0.85
C THR A 125 5.77 -0.72 -0.34
N VAL A 126 4.77 -0.96 -1.19
CA VAL A 126 3.34 -0.80 -0.86
C VAL A 126 2.91 -1.76 0.25
N ILE A 127 3.05 -3.07 0.05
CA ILE A 127 2.66 -4.08 1.04
C ILE A 127 3.40 -3.92 2.37
N PRO A 128 4.75 -3.81 2.42
CA PRO A 128 5.44 -3.67 3.70
C PRO A 128 5.05 -2.39 4.46
N ALA A 129 4.78 -1.27 3.76
CA ALA A 129 4.26 -0.06 4.37
C ALA A 129 2.86 -0.26 4.96
N VAL A 130 1.92 -0.84 4.19
CA VAL A 130 0.54 -1.09 4.66
C VAL A 130 0.52 -2.08 5.82
N PHE A 131 1.21 -3.21 5.72
CA PHE A 131 1.22 -4.23 6.78
C PHE A 131 1.93 -3.75 8.04
N GLY A 132 3.05 -3.01 7.91
CA GLY A 132 3.72 -2.37 9.04
C GLY A 132 2.79 -1.40 9.76
N THR A 133 2.09 -0.57 9.00
CA THR A 133 1.17 0.44 9.55
C THR A 133 -0.05 -0.24 10.18
N ALA A 134 -0.58 -1.30 9.57
CA ALA A 134 -1.65 -2.10 10.16
C ALA A 134 -1.23 -2.75 11.47
N GLU A 135 0.00 -3.30 11.56
CA GLU A 135 0.51 -3.83 12.82
C GLU A 135 0.64 -2.72 13.87
N LEU A 136 1.13 -1.53 13.50
CA LEU A 136 1.17 -0.39 14.40
C LEU A 136 -0.24 0.00 14.87
N SER A 137 -1.20 0.07 13.96
CA SER A 137 -2.61 0.35 14.26
C SER A 137 -3.19 -0.67 15.23
N SER A 138 -2.87 -1.96 15.07
CA SER A 138 -3.34 -3.04 15.96
C SER A 138 -2.93 -2.85 17.44
N THR A 139 -1.91 -2.03 17.71
CA THR A 139 -1.46 -1.78 19.08
C THR A 139 -2.40 -0.84 19.86
N PHE A 140 -3.23 -0.05 19.17
CA PHE A 140 -4.11 0.92 19.81
C PHE A 140 -5.34 0.24 20.44
N SER A 141 -5.76 0.74 21.61
CA SER A 141 -6.86 0.16 22.39
C SER A 141 -8.18 0.13 21.63
N TRP A 142 -8.47 1.14 20.81
CA TRP A 142 -9.72 1.21 20.05
C TRP A 142 -9.81 0.12 18.98
N ILE A 143 -8.70 -0.26 18.34
CA ILE A 143 -8.65 -1.44 17.46
C ILE A 143 -8.83 -2.70 18.27
N LYS A 144 -8.13 -2.87 19.40
CA LYS A 144 -8.26 -4.07 20.24
C LYS A 144 -9.71 -4.33 20.69
N ARG A 145 -10.50 -3.27 20.88
CA ARG A 145 -11.93 -3.35 21.25
C ARG A 145 -12.83 -3.91 20.15
N THR A 146 -12.38 -4.00 18.90
CA THR A 146 -13.18 -4.57 17.80
C THR A 146 -13.12 -6.10 17.72
N GLN A 147 -12.55 -6.76 18.72
CA GLN A 147 -12.47 -8.23 18.79
C GLN A 147 -13.83 -8.94 18.87
N SER A 148 -14.85 -8.26 19.40
CA SER A 148 -16.16 -8.85 19.69
C SER A 148 -17.26 -8.19 18.85
N GLY A 149 -17.11 -8.24 17.52
CA GLY A 149 -18.11 -7.73 16.59
C GLY A 149 -19.11 -8.79 16.14
N VAL A 150 -19.94 -8.42 15.15
CA VAL A 150 -20.92 -9.32 14.54
C VAL A 150 -20.20 -10.46 13.83
N LYS A 151 -20.66 -11.69 14.05
CA LYS A 151 -20.17 -12.88 13.35
C LYS A 151 -20.83 -12.95 11.97
N ILE A 152 -20.03 -13.14 10.93
CA ILE A 152 -20.54 -13.38 9.58
C ILE A 152 -20.74 -14.89 9.33
N ALA A 153 -21.42 -15.23 8.24
CA ALA A 153 -21.57 -16.61 7.80
C ALA A 153 -20.21 -17.27 7.52
N SER A 154 -20.16 -18.61 7.53
CA SER A 154 -18.90 -19.33 7.40
C SER A 154 -18.13 -18.97 6.12
N SER A 155 -16.79 -18.87 6.19
CA SER A 155 -15.94 -18.59 5.03
C SER A 155 -16.16 -19.61 3.94
N GLN A 156 -16.44 -20.87 4.32
CA GLN A 156 -16.71 -21.91 3.34
C GLN A 156 -18.00 -21.64 2.58
N THR A 157 -19.07 -21.23 3.26
CA THR A 157 -20.36 -20.88 2.65
C THR A 157 -20.26 -19.62 1.79
N LEU A 158 -19.48 -18.62 2.22
CA LEU A 158 -19.32 -17.36 1.50
C LEU A 158 -18.30 -17.44 0.35
N SER A 159 -17.42 -18.44 0.34
CA SER A 159 -16.32 -18.55 -0.64
C SER A 159 -16.81 -18.57 -2.09
N ILE A 160 -17.80 -19.42 -2.41
CA ILE A 160 -18.32 -19.56 -3.79
C ILE A 160 -19.04 -18.28 -4.25
N PRO A 161 -20.03 -17.72 -3.51
CA PRO A 161 -20.66 -16.46 -3.89
C PRO A 161 -19.65 -15.33 -4.07
N MET A 162 -18.71 -15.19 -3.15
CA MET A 162 -17.67 -14.15 -3.22
C MET A 162 -16.80 -14.31 -4.49
N PHE A 163 -16.40 -15.55 -4.81
CA PHE A 163 -15.60 -15.84 -6.00
C PHE A 163 -16.35 -15.51 -7.29
N VAL A 164 -17.61 -15.93 -7.41
CA VAL A 164 -18.46 -15.63 -8.58
C VAL A 164 -18.67 -14.12 -8.72
N ILE A 165 -19.02 -13.44 -7.62
CA ILE A 165 -19.20 -11.98 -7.60
C ILE A 165 -17.90 -11.28 -8.01
N GLY A 166 -16.74 -11.74 -7.54
CA GLY A 166 -15.44 -11.18 -7.92
C GLY A 166 -15.17 -11.23 -9.41
N TRP A 167 -15.46 -12.37 -10.07
CA TRP A 167 -15.33 -12.51 -11.52
C TRP A 167 -16.36 -11.67 -12.28
N CYS A 168 -17.59 -11.58 -11.80
CA CYS A 168 -18.61 -10.69 -12.39
C CYS A 168 -18.17 -9.23 -12.30
N MET A 169 -17.67 -8.79 -11.15
CA MET A 169 -17.12 -7.44 -10.95
C MET A 169 -15.97 -7.14 -11.90
N LEU A 170 -15.01 -8.06 -12.02
CA LEU A 170 -13.89 -7.94 -12.95
C LEU A 170 -14.38 -7.86 -14.40
N GLY A 171 -15.30 -8.73 -14.81
CA GLY A 171 -15.88 -8.72 -16.16
C GLY A 171 -16.62 -7.42 -16.49
N LEU A 172 -17.45 -6.92 -15.57
CA LEU A 172 -18.16 -5.64 -15.72
C LEU A 172 -17.20 -4.46 -15.83
N MET A 173 -16.15 -4.43 -15.00
CA MET A 173 -15.09 -3.43 -15.04
C MET A 173 -14.37 -3.42 -16.39
N LEU A 174 -14.02 -4.59 -16.93
CA LEU A 174 -13.33 -4.68 -18.22
C LEU A 174 -14.26 -4.37 -19.41
N TRP A 175 -15.56 -4.65 -19.28
CA TRP A 175 -16.54 -4.36 -20.31
C TRP A 175 -16.86 -2.86 -20.40
N LYS A 176 -17.20 -2.21 -19.28
CA LYS A 176 -17.52 -0.78 -19.20
C LYS A 176 -16.79 -0.07 -18.07
N PRO A 177 -15.47 0.17 -18.22
CA PRO A 177 -14.64 0.73 -17.15
C PRO A 177 -15.12 2.09 -16.68
N LYS A 178 -15.65 2.93 -17.57
CA LYS A 178 -16.18 4.26 -17.23
C LYS A 178 -17.16 4.25 -16.04
N TYR A 179 -17.96 3.18 -15.88
CA TYR A 179 -18.94 3.06 -14.81
C TYR A 179 -18.51 2.12 -13.69
N TYR A 180 -17.80 1.05 -14.02
CA TYR A 180 -17.47 -0.02 -13.08
C TYR A 180 -16.01 0.02 -12.60
N PHE A 181 -15.29 1.12 -12.85
CA PHE A 181 -13.91 1.29 -12.39
C PHE A 181 -13.70 1.09 -10.88
N PRO A 182 -14.63 1.39 -9.95
CA PRO A 182 -14.38 1.19 -8.52
C PRO A 182 -14.16 -0.27 -8.14
N PHE A 183 -14.62 -1.22 -8.97
CA PHE A 183 -14.41 -2.64 -8.76
C PHE A 183 -12.95 -3.07 -8.85
N VAL A 184 -12.04 -2.23 -9.36
CA VAL A 184 -10.60 -2.51 -9.37
C VAL A 184 -10.08 -2.87 -7.98
N TRP A 185 -10.56 -2.18 -6.94
CA TRP A 185 -10.09 -2.35 -5.57
C TRP A 185 -10.67 -3.58 -4.85
N ILE A 186 -11.85 -4.05 -5.27
CA ILE A 186 -12.60 -5.09 -4.53
C ILE A 186 -12.61 -6.43 -5.28
N SER A 187 -12.66 -6.42 -6.62
CA SER A 187 -12.77 -7.63 -7.44
C SER A 187 -11.65 -8.63 -7.18
N VAL A 188 -10.40 -8.17 -7.12
CA VAL A 188 -9.23 -9.03 -6.85
C VAL A 188 -9.33 -9.67 -5.45
N HIS A 189 -9.76 -8.90 -4.43
CA HIS A 189 -9.97 -9.46 -3.09
C HIS A 189 -11.06 -10.54 -3.10
N PHE A 190 -12.17 -10.30 -3.79
CA PHE A 190 -13.27 -11.27 -3.92
C PHE A 190 -12.87 -12.56 -4.65
N ILE A 191 -11.85 -12.50 -5.52
CA ILE A 191 -11.32 -13.68 -6.21
C ILE A 191 -10.30 -14.41 -5.32
N ILE A 192 -9.37 -13.69 -4.69
CA ILE A 192 -8.23 -14.26 -3.97
C ILE A 192 -8.59 -14.78 -2.58
N GLU A 193 -9.52 -14.12 -1.88
CA GLU A 193 -9.93 -14.52 -0.53
C GLU A 193 -10.53 -15.95 -0.51
N PRO A 194 -11.50 -16.32 -1.38
CA PRO A 194 -11.98 -17.70 -1.50
C PRO A 194 -10.90 -18.73 -1.82
N ILE A 195 -9.97 -18.40 -2.72
CA ILE A 195 -8.84 -19.28 -3.06
C ILE A 195 -8.03 -19.60 -1.81
N ASN A 196 -7.74 -18.59 -0.97
CA ASN A 196 -7.03 -18.81 0.29
C ASN A 196 -7.84 -19.65 1.30
N VAL A 197 -9.17 -19.48 1.35
CA VAL A 197 -10.04 -20.33 2.17
C VAL A 197 -9.90 -21.80 1.74
N TRP A 198 -9.97 -22.09 0.44
CA TRP A 198 -9.87 -23.44 -0.12
C TRP A 198 -8.49 -24.05 0.03
N LEU A 199 -7.43 -23.24 -0.05
CA LEU A 199 -6.04 -23.66 0.20
C LEU A 199 -5.73 -23.87 1.69
N GLY A 200 -6.66 -23.57 2.59
CA GLY A 200 -6.47 -23.75 4.02
C GLY A 200 -5.74 -22.60 4.72
N ASN A 201 -5.37 -21.54 4.00
CA ASN A 201 -4.64 -20.38 4.53
C ASN A 201 -5.48 -19.54 5.51
N GLU A 202 -4.82 -18.71 6.32
CA GLU A 202 -5.49 -17.70 7.14
C GLU A 202 -6.08 -16.58 6.28
N THR A 203 -7.31 -16.16 6.58
CA THR A 203 -8.07 -15.19 5.79
C THR A 203 -8.84 -14.20 6.68
N LEU A 204 -9.25 -13.05 6.13
CA LEU A 204 -10.07 -12.08 6.84
C LEU A 204 -11.46 -12.63 7.14
N LEU A 205 -12.03 -13.42 6.22
CA LEU A 205 -13.31 -14.11 6.42
C LEU A 205 -13.29 -15.00 7.67
N ARG A 206 -12.22 -15.77 7.89
CA ARG A 206 -12.09 -16.64 9.08
C ARG A 206 -12.04 -15.85 10.40
N HIS A 207 -11.53 -14.63 10.38
CA HIS A 207 -11.55 -13.74 11.54
C HIS A 207 -12.97 -13.20 11.77
N LEU A 208 -13.64 -12.77 10.71
CA LEU A 208 -15.03 -12.30 10.77
C LEU A 208 -16.02 -13.39 11.21
N GLU A 209 -15.82 -14.65 10.84
CA GLU A 209 -16.60 -15.79 11.34
C GLU A 209 -16.56 -15.90 12.86
N LYS A 210 -15.39 -15.62 13.43
CA LYS A 210 -15.18 -15.61 14.89
C LYS A 210 -15.68 -14.32 15.53
N GLY A 211 -16.10 -13.33 14.72
CA GLY A 211 -16.48 -11.99 15.16
C GLY A 211 -15.28 -11.08 15.46
N ASP A 212 -14.07 -11.46 15.04
CA ASP A 212 -12.86 -10.69 15.26
C ASP A 212 -12.61 -9.69 14.12
N TRP A 213 -12.97 -8.43 14.34
CA TRP A 213 -12.80 -7.36 13.35
C TRP A 213 -11.45 -6.66 13.45
N ARG A 214 -10.57 -7.06 14.39
CA ARG A 214 -9.29 -6.38 14.61
C ARG A 214 -8.42 -6.34 13.35
N PRO A 215 -8.22 -7.43 12.58
CA PRO A 215 -7.39 -7.38 11.38
C PRO A 215 -7.93 -6.43 10.32
N ILE A 216 -9.25 -6.37 10.16
CA ILE A 216 -9.90 -5.51 9.16
C ILE A 216 -9.79 -4.05 9.56
N CYS A 217 -10.10 -3.71 10.81
CA CYS A 217 -9.95 -2.35 11.30
C CYS A 217 -8.48 -1.91 11.26
N ALA A 218 -7.54 -2.80 11.61
CA ALA A 218 -6.11 -2.53 11.55
C ALA A 218 -5.64 -2.28 10.11
N LEU A 219 -6.02 -3.14 9.16
CA LEU A 219 -5.69 -2.98 7.74
C LEU A 219 -6.32 -1.72 7.15
N ALA A 220 -7.60 -1.46 7.42
CA ALA A 220 -8.29 -0.26 6.95
C ALA A 220 -7.60 1.00 7.48
N THR A 221 -7.25 1.03 8.77
CA THR A 221 -6.50 2.15 9.36
C THR A 221 -5.11 2.29 8.74
N GLY A 222 -4.41 1.18 8.54
CA GLY A 222 -3.10 1.16 7.89
C GLY A 222 -3.15 1.71 6.47
N CYS A 223 -4.13 1.28 5.68
CA CYS A 223 -4.38 1.80 4.33
C CYS A 223 -4.73 3.29 4.33
N LEU A 224 -5.56 3.77 5.28
CA LEU A 224 -5.91 5.19 5.37
C LEU A 224 -4.71 6.06 5.73
N ILE A 225 -3.88 5.62 6.67
CA ILE A 225 -2.64 6.33 7.03
C ILE A 225 -1.67 6.34 5.85
N CYS A 226 -1.44 5.19 5.21
CA CYS A 226 -0.61 5.12 4.01
C CYS A 226 -1.17 5.97 2.86
N GLY A 227 -2.50 5.98 2.66
CA GLY A 227 -3.16 6.82 1.67
C GLY A 227 -2.96 8.31 1.95
N PHE A 228 -3.04 8.74 3.21
CA PHE A 228 -2.71 10.11 3.60
C PHE A 228 -1.26 10.47 3.25
N PHE A 229 -0.29 9.63 3.61
CA PHE A 229 1.13 9.88 3.28
C PHE A 229 1.40 9.80 1.78
N TRP A 230 0.70 8.93 1.06
CA TRP A 230 0.74 8.86 -0.39
C TRP A 230 0.30 10.17 -1.01
N GLU A 231 -0.89 10.67 -0.68
CA GLU A 231 -1.39 11.95 -1.21
C GLU A 231 -0.47 13.12 -0.84
N MET A 232 -0.01 13.16 0.42
CA MET A 232 0.92 14.18 0.88
C MET A 232 2.21 14.17 0.05
N TRP A 233 2.93 13.05 0.01
CA TRP A 233 4.22 12.98 -0.69
C TRP A 233 4.08 13.11 -2.21
N ASN A 234 2.97 12.66 -2.79
CA ASN A 234 2.67 12.79 -4.21
C ASN A 234 2.34 14.25 -4.61
N PHE A 235 1.96 15.11 -3.67
CA PHE A 235 1.48 16.47 -3.99
C PHE A 235 2.49 17.30 -4.78
N TYR A 236 3.77 17.27 -4.37
CA TYR A 236 4.88 17.94 -5.04
C TYR A 236 5.83 16.97 -5.77
N SER A 237 5.49 15.69 -5.92
CA SER A 237 6.40 14.73 -6.55
C SER A 237 6.42 14.87 -8.08
N TYR A 238 7.51 14.41 -8.69
CA TYR A 238 7.59 14.19 -10.13
C TYR A 238 8.31 12.86 -10.44
N PRO A 239 7.83 12.00 -11.34
CA PRO A 239 6.49 11.95 -11.84
C PRO A 239 5.44 11.97 -10.76
N LYS A 240 4.31 12.52 -11.16
CA LYS A 240 3.16 12.67 -10.29
C LYS A 240 2.13 11.62 -10.65
N TRP A 241 1.66 10.88 -9.65
CA TRP A 241 0.48 10.05 -9.80
C TRP A 241 -0.73 10.97 -9.89
N VAL A 242 -1.47 10.91 -11.00
CA VAL A 242 -2.67 11.72 -11.22
C VAL A 242 -3.84 10.79 -11.41
N TYR A 243 -4.89 10.99 -10.60
CA TYR A 243 -6.14 10.26 -10.76
C TYR A 243 -6.94 10.84 -11.92
N GLN A 244 -7.46 9.95 -12.76
CA GLN A 244 -8.39 10.26 -13.82
C GLN A 244 -9.69 9.51 -13.53
N ILE A 245 -10.51 10.10 -12.65
CA ILE A 245 -11.73 9.47 -12.18
C ILE A 245 -12.91 9.94 -13.05
N PRO A 246 -13.63 9.02 -13.72
CA PRO A 246 -14.84 9.37 -14.43
C PRO A 246 -15.84 10.11 -13.52
N PHE A 247 -16.45 11.18 -14.05
CA PHE A 247 -17.56 11.94 -13.43
C PHE A 247 -17.23 12.78 -12.18
N VAL A 248 -16.03 12.68 -11.61
CA VAL A 248 -15.64 13.43 -10.40
C VAL A 248 -14.26 14.09 -10.52
N GLY A 249 -13.72 14.19 -11.74
CA GLY A 249 -12.48 14.92 -11.99
C GLY A 249 -12.57 16.37 -11.53
N PHE A 250 -11.60 16.81 -10.73
CA PHE A 250 -11.33 18.22 -10.51
C PHE A 250 -10.54 18.70 -11.73
N PHE A 251 -11.17 19.53 -12.56
CA PHE A 251 -10.52 20.19 -13.70
C PHE A 251 -9.79 21.45 -13.24
#